data_AF-A0A423VTQ2-F1
#
_entry.id   AF-A0A423VTQ2-F1
#
_cell.length_a   1.000
_cell.length_b   1.000
_cell.length_c   1.000
_cell.angle_alpha   90.00
_cell.angle_beta   90.00
_cell.angle_gamma   90.00
#
_symmetry.space_group_name_H-M   'P 1'
#
loop_
_entity.id
_entity.type
_entity.pdbx_description
1 polymer ?
#
loop_
_entity_poly.entity_id
_entity_poly.type
_entity_poly.pdbx_seq_one_letter_code
_entity_poly.pdbx_strand_id
1 'polypeptide(L)' 'MCMGATCPDCSKKTWRGCGRHIPSAMAGIPEDQWCSCDPKVEVEGKAYPRSAPSASWLSGLMGGGGGGGDKKKDEL' A
#
# COMPACT_ATOMS: atom_id res chain seq x y z
N MET A 1 -9.48 -5.42 -8.68
CA MET A 1 -8.19 -5.61 -9.40
C MET A 1 -7.12 -4.76 -8.74
N CYS A 2 -5.86 -5.22 -8.73
CA CYS A 2 -4.75 -4.36 -8.34
C CYS A 2 -4.22 -3.62 -9.55
N MET A 3 -3.74 -2.40 -9.35
CA MET A 3 -3.29 -1.51 -10.41
C MET A 3 -2.09 -0.68 -9.93
N GLY A 4 -1.20 -0.34 -10.86
CA GLY A 4 -0.06 0.53 -10.57
C GLY A 4 -0.51 1.93 -10.14
N ALA A 5 0.20 2.51 -9.18
CA ALA A 5 -0.05 3.83 -8.63
C ALA A 5 1.27 4.51 -8.25
N THR A 6 1.19 5.79 -7.91
CA THR A 6 2.32 6.54 -7.34
C THR A 6 2.11 6.68 -5.84
N CYS A 7 3.16 6.45 -5.05
CA CYS A 7 3.13 6.66 -3.61
C CYS A 7 3.11 8.17 -3.32
N PRO A 8 2.16 8.68 -2.53
CA PRO A 8 2.11 10.11 -2.21
C PRO A 8 3.24 10.53 -1.25
N ASP A 9 3.80 9.60 -0.47
CA ASP A 9 4.84 9.88 0.51
C ASP A 9 6.24 10.01 -0.11
N CYS A 10 6.58 9.15 -1.09
CA CYS A 10 7.93 9.09 -1.68
C CYS A 10 7.96 9.28 -3.21
N SER A 11 6.81 9.48 -3.85
CA SER A 11 6.68 9.68 -5.30
C SER A 11 7.17 8.53 -6.19
N LYS A 12 7.52 7.38 -5.61
CA LYS A 12 7.90 6.16 -6.33
C LYS A 12 6.70 5.33 -6.78
N LYS A 13 6.94 4.34 -7.64
CA LYS A 13 5.90 3.43 -8.13
C LYS A 13 5.48 2.44 -7.04
N THR A 14 4.18 2.32 -6.88
CA THR A 14 3.55 1.35 -5.98
C THR A 14 2.29 0.80 -6.66
N TRP A 15 1.43 0.13 -5.92
CA TRP A 15 0.18 -0.44 -6.38
C TRP A 15 -0.97 -0.02 -5.45
N ARG A 16 -2.20 -0.20 -5.90
CA ARG A 16 -3.41 -0.16 -5.07
C ARG A 16 -4.29 -1.35 -5.37
N GLY A 17 -5.05 -1.82 -4.39
CA GLY A 17 -5.99 -2.94 -4.55
C GLY A 17 -5.98 -3.90 -3.36
N CYS A 18 -6.30 -5.17 -3.61
CA CYS A 18 -6.50 -6.20 -2.59
C CYS A 18 -5.25 -7.03 -2.23
N GLY A 19 -4.08 -6.73 -2.79
CA GLY A 19 -2.80 -7.38 -2.43
C GLY A 19 -2.53 -8.74 -3.09
N ARG A 20 -3.54 -9.40 -3.66
CA ARG A 20 -3.36 -10.69 -4.38
C ARG A 20 -2.89 -10.56 -5.82
N HIS A 21 -2.90 -9.35 -6.39
CA HIS A 21 -2.53 -9.12 -7.79
C HIS A 21 -1.38 -8.12 -7.92
N ILE A 22 -0.53 -8.01 -6.89
CA ILE A 22 0.63 -7.11 -6.88
C ILE A 22 1.63 -7.46 -8.00
N PRO A 23 1.98 -8.75 -8.23
CA PRO A 23 2.92 -9.09 -9.30
C PRO A 23 2.45 -8.57 -10.67
N SER A 24 1.14 -8.67 -10.95
CA SER A 24 0.54 -8.14 -12.17
C SER A 24 0.48 -6.60 -12.18
N ALA A 25 0.18 -5.97 -11.05
CA ALA A 25 0.10 -4.51 -10.94
C ALA A 25 1.45 -3.80 -11.08
N MET A 26 2.53 -4.49 -10.69
CA MET A 26 3.91 -4.01 -10.76
C MET A 26 4.70 -4.60 -11.93
N ALA A 27 4.05 -5.40 -12.79
CA ALA A 27 4.68 -5.99 -13.95
C ALA A 27 5.26 -4.89 -14.87
N GLY A 28 6.53 -5.03 -15.24
CA GLY A 28 7.23 -4.07 -16.10
C GLY A 28 7.82 -2.85 -15.39
N ILE A 29 7.68 -2.74 -14.07
CA ILE A 29 8.34 -1.69 -13.29
C ILE A 29 9.59 -2.28 -12.64
N PRO A 30 10.81 -1.75 -12.89
CA PRO A 30 12.02 -2.23 -12.24
C PRO A 30 11.99 -1.96 -10.72
N GLU A 31 12.61 -2.84 -9.95
CA GLU A 31 12.57 -2.82 -8.47
C GLU A 31 13.19 -1.54 -7.88
N ASP A 32 14.10 -0.86 -8.59
CA ASP A 32 14.70 0.41 -8.15
C ASP A 32 13.66 1.54 -8.05
N GLN A 33 12.65 1.49 -8.93
CA GLN A 33 11.56 2.47 -9.00
C GLN A 33 10.42 2.14 -8.03
N TRP A 34 10.49 1.00 -7.33
CA TRP A 34 9.47 0.62 -6.37
C TRP A 34 9.55 1.47 -5.12
N CYS A 35 8.38 1.78 -4.55
CA CYS A 35 8.26 2.42 -3.27
C CYS A 35 9.05 1.64 -2.20
N SER A 36 9.77 2.36 -1.34
CA SER A 36 10.59 1.76 -0.28
C SER A 36 10.01 1.99 1.11
N CYS A 37 8.81 2.58 1.20
CA CYS A 37 8.11 2.84 2.45
C CYS A 37 7.65 1.55 3.13
N ASP A 38 7.68 1.56 4.46
CA ASP A 38 7.16 0.50 5.31
C ASP A 38 5.64 0.68 5.56
N PRO A 39 4.83 -0.39 5.73
CA PRO A 39 5.19 -1.81 5.72
C PRO A 39 5.22 -2.44 4.33
N LYS A 40 6.27 -3.20 4.03
CA LYS A 40 6.31 -4.04 2.83
C LYS A 40 5.37 -5.24 2.99
N VAL A 41 4.83 -5.72 1.88
CA VAL A 41 3.98 -6.92 1.85
C VAL A 41 4.69 -8.04 1.12
N GLU A 42 4.65 -9.24 1.65
CA GLU A 42 5.23 -10.42 1.00
C GLU A 42 4.16 -11.16 0.20
N VAL A 43 4.42 -11.37 -1.09
CA VAL A 43 3.56 -12.18 -1.97
C VAL A 43 4.46 -13.19 -2.65
N GLU A 44 4.13 -14.47 -2.49
CA GLU A 44 4.86 -15.59 -3.10
C GLU A 44 6.38 -15.57 -2.79
N GLY A 45 6.75 -15.13 -1.58
CA GLY A 45 8.15 -15.04 -1.14
C GLY A 45 8.92 -13.85 -1.71
N LYS A 46 8.25 -12.91 -2.41
CA LYS A 46 8.84 -11.64 -2.85
C LYS A 46 8.24 -10.46 -2.07
N ALA A 47 9.12 -9.61 -1.55
CA ALA A 47 8.73 -8.40 -0.84
C ALA A 47 8.35 -7.29 -1.84
N TYR A 48 7.12 -6.81 -1.75
CA TYR A 48 6.56 -5.73 -2.54
C TYR A 48 6.30 -4.49 -1.66
N PRO A 49 6.28 -3.27 -2.24
CA PRO A 49 5.94 -2.06 -1.49
C PRO A 49 4.55 -2.12 -0.85
N ARG A 50 4.33 -1.30 0.18
CA ARG A 50 2.98 -1.01 0.68
C ARG A 50 2.07 -0.49 -0.42
N SER A 51 0.77 -0.78 -0.35
CA SER A 51 -0.20 -0.12 -1.22
C SER A 51 -0.20 1.39 -1.01
N ALA A 52 -0.44 2.18 -2.07
CA ALA A 52 -0.66 3.61 -1.90
C ALA A 52 -1.92 3.82 -1.05
N PRO A 53 -1.86 4.66 0.00
CA PRO A 53 -3.03 4.95 0.81
C PRO A 53 -4.10 5.57 -0.08
N SER A 54 -5.35 5.12 0.05
CA SER A 54 -6.47 5.93 -0.40
C SER A 54 -6.41 7.20 0.44
N ALA A 55 -6.36 8.37 -0.21
CA ALA A 55 -6.42 9.64 0.50
C ALA A 55 -7.71 9.65 1.33
N SER A 56 -7.60 9.39 2.63
CA SER A 56 -8.70 9.51 3.59
C SER A 56 -8.79 10.96 4.00
N TRP A 57 -9.16 11.83 3.05
CA TRP A 57 -9.30 13.26 3.28
C TRP A 57 -10.70 13.63 3.80
N LEU A 58 -11.57 12.65 4.04
CA LEU A 58 -12.95 12.85 4.47
C LEU A 58 -13.27 12.38 5.91
N SER A 59 -12.27 12.15 6.76
CA SER A 59 -12.51 11.70 8.16
C SER A 59 -12.66 12.86 9.16
N GLY A 60 -12.71 14.12 8.70
CA GLY A 60 -12.74 15.31 9.55
C GLY A 60 -14.05 16.10 9.64
N LEU A 61 -15.13 15.76 8.91
CA LEU A 61 -16.32 16.63 8.83
C LEU A 61 -17.70 16.02 9.12
N MET A 62 -17.82 14.74 9.49
CA MET A 62 -19.04 14.24 10.13
C MET A 62 -18.73 12.89 10.77
N GLY A 63 -19.13 12.70 12.03
CA GLY A 63 -18.75 11.54 12.83
C GLY A 63 -19.14 10.18 12.22
N GLY A 64 -18.38 9.15 12.60
CA GLY A 64 -18.85 7.76 12.57
C GLY A 64 -18.01 6.79 11.73
N GLY A 65 -17.13 6.04 12.40
CA GLY A 65 -17.06 4.58 12.27
C GLY A 65 -16.38 3.93 11.05
N GLY A 66 -15.22 3.30 11.31
CA GLY A 66 -14.73 2.08 10.65
C GLY A 66 -13.94 2.32 9.35
N GLY A 67 -12.79 1.71 9.09
CA GLY A 67 -12.07 0.62 9.73
C GLY A 67 -11.08 0.11 8.67
N GLY A 68 -9.79 0.12 9.00
CA GLY A 68 -8.74 -0.38 8.12
C GLY A 68 -7.48 -0.59 8.94
N GLY A 69 -7.35 -1.79 9.51
CA GLY A 69 -6.15 -2.26 10.19
C GLY A 69 -4.92 -2.17 9.25
N ASP A 70 -3.72 -2.04 9.79
CA ASP A 70 -3.10 -3.16 10.48
C ASP A 70 -2.31 -2.79 11.74
N LYS A 71 -2.28 -3.77 12.64
CA LYS A 71 -1.83 -3.72 14.04
C LYS A 71 -0.32 -3.59 14.17
N LYS A 72 0.12 -2.70 15.07
CA LYS A 72 1.38 -2.87 15.82
C LYS A 72 1.34 -2.12 17.14
N LYS A 73 0.96 -2.82 18.20
CA LYS A 73 1.18 -2.49 19.61
C LYS A 73 1.23 -3.81 20.37
N ASP A 74 2.32 -4.51 20.13
CA ASP A 74 2.95 -5.44 21.06
C ASP A 74 3.52 -4.64 22.25
N GLU A 75 3.28 -5.18 23.47
CA GLU A 75 3.96 -4.92 24.76
C GLU A 75 3.65 -3.56 25.43
N LEU A 76 3.30 -3.43 26.73
CA LEU A 76 3.40 -4.23 27.96
C LEU A 76 2.25 -3.81 28.91
#